data_AF-A0A2G5XLD8-F1
#
_entry.id   AF-A0A2G5XLD8-F1
#
_cell.length_a   1.000
_cell.length_b   1.000
_cell.length_c   1.000
_cell.angle_alpha   90.00
_cell.angle_beta   90.00
_cell.angle_gamma   90.00
#
_symmetry.space_group_name_H-M   'P 1'
#
loop_
_entity.id
_entity.type
_entity.pdbx_description
1 polymer ?
#
loop_
_entity_poly.entity_id
_entity_poly.type
_entity_poly.pdbx_seq_one_letter_code
_entity_poly.pdbx_strand_id
1 'polypeptide(L)'
;MIERALLFIILLRVISGSIEITAAALMFKFNDLEKAFYINSLLALVGPFILIVTTGIALHGLTEKVSLVRMICLFTGIFLILFSLKSK
;
A
#
# COMPACT_ATOMS: atom_id res chain seq x y z
N MET A 1 15.77 -19.85 -13.51
CA MET A 1 15.24 -18.57 -14.04
C MET A 1 14.28 -18.00 -13.01
N ILE A 2 14.29 -16.68 -12.79
CA ILE A 2 13.29 -16.04 -11.92
C ILE A 2 11.96 -15.97 -12.67
N GLU A 3 10.87 -16.31 -11.98
CA GLU A 3 9.53 -16.19 -12.52
C GLU A 3 9.17 -14.72 -12.75
N ARG A 4 8.61 -14.38 -13.92
CA ARG A 4 8.30 -12.99 -14.28
C ARG A 4 7.35 -12.34 -13.27
N ALA A 5 6.33 -13.06 -12.80
CA ALA A 5 5.39 -12.57 -11.80
C ALA A 5 6.09 -12.21 -10.48
N LEU A 6 7.01 -13.07 -10.03
CA LEU A 6 7.82 -12.82 -8.83
C LEU A 6 8.69 -11.57 -8.99
N LEU A 7 9.30 -11.37 -10.17
CA LEU A 7 10.12 -10.19 -10.44
C LEU A 7 9.29 -8.90 -10.35
N PHE A 8 8.05 -8.89 -10.87
CA PHE A 8 7.13 -7.77 -10.71
C PHE A 8 6.76 -7.50 -9.24
N ILE A 9 6.49 -8.55 -8.46
CA ILE A 9 6.18 -8.41 -7.03
C ILE A 9 7.35 -7.77 -6.28
N ILE A 10 8.57 -8.25 -6.52
CA ILE A 10 9.79 -7.71 -5.90
C ILE A 10 9.96 -6.23 -6.29
N LEU A 11 9.82 -5.90 -7.57
CA LEU A 11 9.96 -4.53 -8.05
C LEU A 11 8.93 -3.58 -7.41
N LEU A 12 7.67 -4.01 -7.32
CA LEU A 12 6.61 -3.24 -6.66
C LEU A 12 6.90 -3.01 -5.17
N ARG A 13 7.49 -3.98 -4.48
CA ARG A 13 7.90 -3.84 -3.07
C ARG A 13 9.04 -2.85 -2.91
N VAL A 14 10.04 -2.89 -3.80
CA VAL A 14 11.14 -1.91 -3.79
C VAL A 14 10.59 -0.51 -3.99
N ILE A 15 9.72 -0.31 -4.99
CA ILE A 15 9.08 0.98 -5.25
C ILE A 15 8.27 1.46 -4.04
N SER A 16 7.43 0.58 -3.47
CA SER A 16 6.65 0.91 -2.27
C SER A 16 7.52 1.31 -1.08
N GLY A 17 8.60 0.57 -0.83
CA GLY A 17 9.55 0.89 0.23
C GLY A 17 10.27 2.22 -0.01
N SER A 18 10.58 2.56 -1.26
CA SER A 18 11.15 3.87 -1.59
C SER A 18 10.17 5.01 -1.35
N ILE A 19 8.86 4.79 -1.54
CA ILE A 19 7.83 5.79 -1.22
C ILE A 19 7.78 6.04 0.30
N GLU A 20 7.83 4.99 1.12
CA GLU A 20 7.90 5.08 2.60
C GLU A 20 9.11 5.90 3.06
N ILE A 21 10.30 5.58 2.53
CA ILE A 21 11.54 6.30 2.85
C ILE A 21 11.45 7.77 2.42
N THR A 22 10.85 8.04 1.25
CA THR A 22 10.66 9.41 0.75
C THR A 22 9.69 10.20 1.63
N ALA A 23 8.59 9.57 2.06
CA ALA A 23 7.64 10.18 2.98
C ALA A 23 8.32 10.53 4.31
N ALA A 24 9.09 9.60 4.88
CA ALA A 24 9.87 9.86 6.10
C ALA A 24 10.87 11.01 5.92
N ALA A 25 11.57 11.07 4.78
CA ALA A 25 12.48 12.17 4.46
C ALA A 25 11.76 13.53 4.35
N LEU A 26 10.55 13.55 3.78
CA LEU A 26 9.71 14.76 3.71
C LEU A 26 9.21 15.18 5.10
N MET A 27 8.78 14.23 5.93
CA MET A 27 8.38 14.51 7.32
C MET A 27 9.54 15.14 8.10
N PHE A 28 10.75 14.57 7.97
CA PHE A 28 11.96 15.13 8.59
C PHE A 28 12.31 16.52 8.04
N LYS A 29 12.23 16.72 6.72
CA LYS A 29 12.52 18.00 6.07
C LYS A 29 11.58 19.11 6.51
N PHE A 30 10.29 18.83 6.65
CA PHE A 30 9.31 19.84 7.03
C PHE A 30 9.29 20.12 8.53
N ASN A 31 9.69 19.12 9.35
CA ASN A 31 9.79 19.22 10.81
C ASN A 31 8.55 19.85 11.48
N ASP A 32 7.38 19.47 10.98
CA ASP A 32 6.09 20.01 11.37
C ASP A 32 5.11 18.84 11.54
N LEU A 33 4.51 18.74 12.72
CA LEU A 33 3.64 17.61 13.09
C LEU A 33 2.38 17.54 12.23
N GLU A 34 1.81 18.69 11.86
CA GLU A 34 0.59 18.73 11.06
C GLU A 34 0.88 18.23 9.63
N LYS A 35 1.95 18.72 9.01
CA LYS A 35 2.41 18.24 7.69
C LYS A 35 2.80 16.76 7.74
N ALA A 36 3.46 16.31 8.80
CA ALA A 36 3.79 14.91 8.97
C ALA A 36 2.54 14.03 9.05
N PHE A 37 1.51 14.48 9.78
CA PHE A 37 0.21 13.81 9.84
C PHE A 37 -0.44 13.71 8.45
N TYR A 38 -0.46 14.79 7.66
CA TYR A 38 -0.98 14.75 6.29
C TYR A 38 -0.21 13.77 5.39
N ILE A 39 1.12 13.79 5.43
CA ILE A 39 1.95 12.86 4.64
C ILE A 39 1.65 11.41 5.06
N ASN A 40 1.59 11.13 6.35
CA ASN A 40 1.30 9.79 6.86
C ASN A 40 -0.10 9.31 6.47
N SER A 41 -1.07 10.22 6.47
CA SER A 41 -2.44 9.95 6.04
C SER A 41 -2.53 9.57 4.56
N LEU A 42 -1.74 10.22 3.70
CA LEU A 42 -1.62 9.85 2.29
C LEU A 42 -0.90 8.51 2.12
N LEU A 43 0.17 8.29 2.88
CA LEU A 43 0.99 7.07 2.85
C LEU A 43 0.20 5.83 3.29
N ALA A 44 -0.78 6.00 4.19
CA ALA A 44 -1.65 4.93 4.68
C ALA A 44 -2.42 4.19 3.57
N LEU A 45 -2.59 4.80 2.38
CA LEU A 45 -3.22 4.15 1.21
C LEU A 45 -2.24 3.36 0.35
N VAL A 46 -0.95 3.69 0.39
CA VAL A 46 0.09 3.08 -0.45
C VAL A 46 0.27 1.60 -0.08
N GLY A 47 0.36 1.30 1.22
CA GLY A 47 0.51 -0.08 1.71
C GLY A 47 -0.62 -1.02 1.25
N PRO A 48 -1.90 -0.70 1.54
CA PRO A 48 -3.04 -1.48 1.08
C PRO A 48 -3.11 -1.64 -0.44
N PHE A 49 -2.83 -0.58 -1.21
CA PHE A 49 -2.82 -0.64 -2.66
C PHE A 49 -1.77 -1.62 -3.20
N ILE A 50 -0.52 -1.51 -2.72
CA ILE A 50 0.58 -2.40 -3.12
C ILE A 50 0.28 -3.84 -2.70
N LEU A 51 -0.34 -4.06 -1.54
CA LEU A 51 -0.72 -5.39 -1.09
C LEU A 51 -1.78 -6.02 -2.00
N ILE A 52 -2.81 -5.27 -2.41
CA ILE A 52 -3.83 -5.74 -3.36
C ILE A 52 -3.19 -6.11 -4.70
N VAL A 53 -2.37 -5.23 -5.26
CA VAL A 53 -1.74 -5.45 -6.57
C VAL A 53 -0.79 -6.65 -6.54
N THR A 54 0.10 -6.72 -5.54
CA THR A 54 1.05 -7.84 -5.42
C THR A 54 0.35 -9.17 -5.15
N THR A 55 -0.72 -9.17 -4.35
CA THR A 55 -1.56 -10.36 -4.12
C THR A 55 -2.28 -10.77 -5.42
N GLY A 56 -2.79 -9.81 -6.19
CA GLY A 56 -3.42 -10.08 -7.49
C GLY A 56 -2.44 -10.69 -8.50
N ILE A 57 -1.20 -10.18 -8.58
CA ILE A 57 -0.15 -10.74 -9.44
C ILE A 57 0.22 -12.15 -8.97
N ALA A 58 0.40 -12.35 -7.67
CA ALA A 58 0.72 -13.67 -7.10
C ALA A 58 -0.38 -14.69 -7.42
N LEU A 59 -1.65 -14.33 -7.22
CA LEU A 59 -2.81 -15.18 -7.50
C LEU A 59 -3.16 -15.30 -8.98
N HIS A 60 -2.55 -14.50 -9.86
CA HIS A 60 -2.62 -14.73 -11.30
C HIS A 60 -1.57 -15.75 -11.74
N GLY A 61 -0.38 -15.75 -11.11
CA GLY A 61 0.67 -16.73 -11.34
C GLY A 61 0.38 -18.10 -10.70
N LEU A 62 -0.18 -18.09 -9.49
CA LEU A 62 -0.75 -19.27 -8.83
C LEU A 62 -2.13 -19.49 -9.43
N THR A 63 -2.47 -20.65 -9.98
CA THR A 63 -3.77 -20.92 -10.64
C THR A 63 -4.99 -20.90 -9.69
N GLU A 64 -4.90 -20.23 -8.53
CA GLU A 64 -5.93 -20.14 -7.50
C GLU A 64 -6.76 -18.86 -7.60
N LYS A 65 -8.09 -19.02 -7.53
CA LYS A 65 -9.04 -17.91 -7.57
C LYS A 65 -8.93 -17.06 -6.30
N VAL A 66 -8.71 -15.75 -6.46
CA VAL A 66 -8.82 -14.78 -5.36
C VAL A 66 -10.20 -14.87 -4.72
N SER A 67 -10.28 -15.15 -3.40
CA SER A 67 -11.58 -15.16 -2.72
C SER A 67 -12.13 -13.74 -2.61
N LEU A 68 -13.39 -13.57 -3.03
CA LEU A 68 -14.12 -12.29 -3.03
C LEU A 68 -14.12 -11.64 -1.63
N VAL A 69 -14.12 -12.47 -0.58
CA VAL A 69 -14.05 -12.07 0.83
C VAL A 69 -12.78 -11.28 1.16
N ARG A 70 -11.60 -11.74 0.68
CA ARG A 70 -10.34 -11.02 0.93
C ARG A 70 -10.35 -9.62 0.32
N MET A 71 -10.97 -9.49 -0.85
CA MET A 71 -11.10 -8.21 -1.55
C MET A 71 -11.99 -7.24 -0.77
N ILE A 72 -13.15 -7.70 -0.31
CA ILE A 72 -14.07 -6.90 0.53
C ILE A 72 -13.37 -6.41 1.79
N CYS A 73 -12.71 -7.29 2.55
CA CYS A 73 -12.02 -6.90 3.78
C CYS A 73 -10.93 -5.83 3.55
N LEU A 74 -10.18 -5.93 2.45
CA LEU A 74 -9.15 -4.95 2.09
C LEU A 74 -9.75 -3.57 1.78
N PHE A 75 -10.80 -3.53 0.97
CA PHE A 75 -11.50 -2.28 0.67
C PHE A 75 -12.15 -1.67 1.91
N THR A 76 -12.72 -2.48 2.81
CA THR A 76 -13.25 -2.01 4.09
C THR A 76 -12.17 -1.36 4.95
N GLY A 77 -10.98 -1.97 5.06
CA GLY A 77 -9.86 -1.38 5.81
C GLY A 77 -9.44 -0.02 5.27
N ILE A 78 -9.32 0.12 3.95
CA ILE A 78 -9.04 1.40 3.28
C ILE A 78 -10.12 2.42 3.60
N PHE A 79 -11.39 2.03 3.52
CA PHE A 79 -12.52 2.91 3.78
C PHE A 79 -12.55 3.41 5.22
N LEU A 80 -12.22 2.54 6.20
CA LEU A 80 -12.12 2.91 7.61
C LEU A 80 -11.00 3.93 7.87
N ILE A 81 -9.83 3.77 7.22
CA ILE A 81 -8.73 4.75 7.32
C ILE A 81 -9.19 6.11 6.77
N LEU A 82 -9.80 6.13 5.58
CA LEU A 82 -10.32 7.35 4.96
C LEU A 82 -11.42 8.00 5.81
N PHE A 83 -12.30 7.20 6.40
CA PHE A 83 -13.33 7.68 7.31
C PHE A 83 -12.72 8.33 8.55
N SER A 84 -11.69 7.71 9.15
CA SER A 84 -10.96 8.26 10.29
C SER A 84 -10.33 9.63 10.00
N LEU A 85 -9.89 9.89 8.76
CA LEU A 85 -9.35 11.19 8.37
C LEU A 85 -10.41 12.28 8.24
N LYS A 86 -11.67 11.91 7.99
CA LYS A 86 -12.80 12.85 7.88
C LYS A 86 -13.60 13.01 9.17
N SER A 87 -13.47 12.09 10.11
CA SER A 87 -14.14 12.18 11.40
C SER A 87 -13.44 13.23 12.26
N LYS A 88 -14.17 14.30 12.58
CA LYS A 88 -13.71 15.41 13.44
C LYS A 88 -13.61 14.98 14.90
#